data_AF-A0A6G4J330-F1
#
_entry.id   AF-A0A6G4J330-F1
#
_cell.length_a   1.000
_cell.length_b   1.000
_cell.length_c   1.000
_cell.angle_alpha   90.00
_cell.angle_beta   90.00
_cell.angle_gamma   90.00
#
_symmetry.space_group_name_H-M   'P 1'
#
loop_
_entity.id
_entity.type
_entity.pdbx_description
1 polymer ?
#
loop_
_entity_poly.entity_id
_entity_poly.type
_entity_poly.pdbx_seq_one_letter_code
_entity_poly.pdbx_strand_id
1 'polypeptide(L)'
;MNIEKAKRLAKEKLPEKRYNHSLRVAETAIKLAEIYDGDTSKVELAGVLHDFCKYDDLGKMYQIVRQYELGNDLLSYGSEILHGPVCAAIMEHEYGINDEEVLMAIKYHTTGRQQMTKTEKL
;
A
#
# COMPACT_ATOMS: atom_id res chain seq x y z
N MET A 1 5.15 -8.97 8.33
CA MET A 1 5.99 -7.88 8.89
C MET A 1 5.33 -7.32 10.15
N ASN A 2 6.07 -6.92 11.19
CA ASN A 2 5.47 -6.26 12.36
C ASN A 2 5.24 -4.75 12.10
N ILE A 3 4.33 -4.16 12.86
CA ILE A 3 3.93 -2.76 12.65
C ILE A 3 5.05 -1.75 12.93
N GLU A 4 5.88 -1.99 13.95
CA GLU A 4 7.00 -1.10 14.29
C GLU A 4 8.03 -1.00 13.15
N LYS A 5 8.32 -2.12 12.48
CA LYS A 5 9.17 -2.14 11.28
C LYS A 5 8.50 -1.38 10.13
N ALA A 6 7.20 -1.54 9.93
CA ALA A 6 6.44 -0.83 8.89
C ALA A 6 6.50 0.70 9.09
N LYS A 7 6.22 1.16 10.31
CA LYS A 7 6.27 2.59 10.68
C LYS A 7 7.67 3.17 10.48
N ARG A 8 8.73 2.45 10.88
CA ARG A 8 10.12 2.88 10.63
C ARG A 8 10.43 3.01 9.14
N LEU A 9 10.08 2.01 8.33
CA LEU A 9 10.29 2.05 6.88
C LEU A 9 9.58 3.24 6.24
N ALA A 10 8.30 3.43 6.57
CA ALA A 10 7.52 4.56 6.06
C ALA A 10 8.12 5.91 6.49
N LYS A 11 8.60 6.04 7.73
CA LYS A 11 9.22 7.26 8.25
C LYS A 11 10.54 7.60 7.55
N GLU A 12 11.36 6.59 7.25
CA GLU A 12 12.65 6.77 6.58
C GLU A 12 12.48 7.16 5.11
N LYS A 13 11.44 6.67 4.44
CA LYS A 13 11.21 6.91 3.02
C LYS A 13 10.36 8.16 2.71
N LEU A 14 9.32 8.40 3.50
CA LEU A 14 8.30 9.40 3.15
C LEU A 14 8.62 10.79 3.73
N PRO A 15 8.27 11.87 3.01
CA PRO A 15 8.27 13.21 3.60
C PRO A 15 7.41 13.24 4.86
N GLU A 16 7.81 14.02 5.87
CA GLU A 16 7.15 14.07 7.19
C GLU A 16 5.61 14.25 7.09
N LYS A 17 5.15 15.16 6.22
CA LYS A 17 3.71 15.38 6.01
C LYS A 17 2.99 14.12 5.52
N ARG A 18 3.62 13.33 4.65
CA ARG A 18 3.07 12.09 4.09
C ARG A 18 3.14 10.95 5.11
N TYR A 19 4.23 10.85 5.86
CA TYR A 19 4.31 9.87 6.94
C TYR A 19 3.20 10.09 7.97
N ASN A 20 3.00 11.35 8.41
CA ASN A 20 1.90 11.70 9.32
C ASN A 20 0.51 11.46 8.69
N HIS A 21 0.36 11.62 7.38
CA HIS A 21 -0.85 11.20 6.68
C HIS A 21 -1.09 9.69 6.78
N SER A 22 -0.06 8.87 6.52
CA SER A 22 -0.14 7.41 6.59
C SER A 22 -0.51 6.92 7.99
N LEU A 23 0.03 7.56 9.04
CA LEU A 23 -0.35 7.25 10.42
C LEU A 23 -1.82 7.56 10.71
N ARG A 24 -2.34 8.70 10.25
CA ARG A 24 -3.77 9.03 10.41
C ARG A 24 -4.66 8.09 9.63
N VAL A 25 -4.26 7.69 8.42
CA VAL A 25 -4.99 6.69 7.62
C VAL A 25 -5.05 5.36 8.37
N ALA A 26 -3.93 4.87 8.90
CA ALA A 26 -3.90 3.65 9.70
C ALA A 26 -4.79 3.74 10.96
N GLU A 27 -4.76 4.87 11.67
CA GLU A 27 -5.62 5.10 12.84
C GLU A 27 -7.11 5.10 12.45
N THR A 28 -7.47 5.76 11.34
CA THR A 28 -8.84 5.75 10.82
C THR A 28 -9.27 4.35 10.41
N ALA A 29 -8.40 3.60 9.71
CA ALA A 29 -8.70 2.26 9.23
C ALA A 29 -8.92 1.28 10.39
N ILE A 30 -8.14 1.40 11.49
CA ILE A 30 -8.38 0.64 12.73
C ILE A 30 -9.78 0.94 13.28
N LYS A 31 -10.17 2.22 13.41
CA LYS A 31 -11.49 2.60 13.91
C LYS A 31 -12.62 2.04 13.04
N LEU A 32 -12.43 2.06 11.73
CA LEU A 32 -13.40 1.47 10.80
C LEU A 32 -13.45 -0.06 10.94
N ALA A 33 -12.31 -0.73 11.09
CA ALA A 33 -12.27 -2.17 11.35
C ALA A 33 -13.00 -2.55 12.65
N GLU A 34 -12.86 -1.77 13.72
CA GLU A 34 -13.60 -2.00 14.97
C GLU A 34 -15.12 -1.86 14.79
N ILE A 35 -15.58 -0.90 13.97
CA ILE A 35 -17.01 -0.67 13.70
C ILE A 35 -17.60 -1.77 12.81
N TYR A 36 -16.83 -2.22 11.82
CA TYR A 36 -17.31 -3.10 10.76
C TYR A 36 -16.82 -4.56 10.88
N ASP A 37 -16.30 -4.96 12.05
CA ASP A 37 -15.74 -6.31 12.29
C ASP A 37 -14.67 -6.68 11.25
N GLY A 38 -13.70 -5.79 11.06
CA GLY A 38 -12.51 -5.98 10.23
C GLY A 38 -11.28 -6.39 11.06
N ASP A 39 -10.27 -6.90 10.38
CA ASP A 39 -8.99 -7.23 11.02
C ASP A 39 -8.15 -5.96 11.21
N THR A 40 -8.06 -5.50 12.46
CA THR A 40 -7.33 -4.28 12.84
C THR A 40 -5.84 -4.33 12.50
N SER A 41 -5.22 -5.52 12.56
CA SER A 41 -3.80 -5.70 12.28
C SER A 41 -3.51 -5.55 10.79
N LYS A 42 -4.39 -6.07 9.94
CA LYS A 42 -4.26 -5.95 8.48
C LYS A 42 -4.45 -4.51 8.00
N VAL A 43 -5.51 -3.84 8.46
CA VAL A 43 -5.79 -2.46 8.05
C VAL A 43 -4.74 -1.47 8.57
N GLU A 44 -4.19 -1.70 9.77
CA GLU A 44 -3.10 -0.86 10.29
C GLU A 44 -1.86 -0.98 9.40
N LEU A 45 -1.48 -2.22 9.06
CA LEU A 45 -0.31 -2.47 8.23
C LEU A 45 -0.47 -1.89 6.81
N ALA A 46 -1.63 -2.12 6.18
CA ALA A 46 -1.95 -1.57 4.86
C ALA A 46 -1.97 -0.03 4.89
N GLY A 47 -2.64 0.57 5.89
CA GLY A 47 -2.75 2.02 6.03
C GLY A 47 -1.39 2.72 6.20
N VAL A 48 -0.46 2.13 6.95
CA VAL A 48 0.90 2.69 7.12
C VAL A 48 1.70 2.66 5.81
N LEU A 49 1.48 1.65 4.95
CA LEU A 49 2.34 1.38 3.80
C LEU A 49 1.74 1.78 2.45
N HIS A 50 0.43 2.05 2.35
CA HIS A 50 -0.27 2.26 1.08
C HIS A 50 0.43 3.27 0.16
N ASP A 51 0.95 4.35 0.75
CA ASP A 51 1.58 5.48 0.07
C ASP A 51 3.14 5.37 0.03
N PHE A 52 3.73 4.24 0.41
CA PHE A 52 5.20 4.08 0.51
C PHE A 52 5.95 4.42 -0.78
N CYS A 53 5.32 4.18 -1.94
CA CYS A 53 5.88 4.50 -3.26
C CYS A 53 5.38 5.83 -3.84
N LYS A 54 4.63 6.65 -3.10
CA LYS A 54 3.96 7.86 -3.62
C LYS A 54 4.90 8.86 -4.29
N TYR A 55 6.15 8.93 -3.81
CA TYR A 55 7.18 9.87 -4.30
C TYR A 55 8.29 9.19 -5.09
N ASP A 56 8.13 7.91 -5.45
CA ASP A 56 9.11 7.24 -6.31
C ASP A 56 9.06 7.82 -7.73
N ASP A 57 10.21 7.80 -8.42
CA ASP A 57 10.31 8.25 -9.80
C ASP A 57 9.51 7.35 -10.74
N LEU A 58 8.80 7.96 -11.71
CA LEU A 58 7.95 7.25 -12.66
C LEU A 58 8.73 6.22 -13.49
N GLY A 59 9.96 6.54 -13.89
CA GLY A 59 10.83 5.62 -14.62
C GLY A 59 11.17 4.38 -13.80
N LYS A 60 11.45 4.55 -12.50
CA LYS A 60 11.66 3.43 -11.56
C LYS A 60 10.39 2.58 -11.39
N MET A 61 9.22 3.22 -11.30
CA MET A 61 7.95 2.49 -11.23
C MET A 61 7.74 1.60 -12.46
N TYR A 62 8.03 2.11 -13.67
CA TYR A 62 7.96 1.30 -14.89
C TYR A 62 8.95 0.13 -14.91
N GLN A 63 10.16 0.32 -14.37
CA GLN A 63 11.12 -0.77 -14.22
C GLN A 63 10.56 -1.88 -13.30
N ILE A 64 9.95 -1.50 -12.17
CA ILE A 64 9.37 -2.45 -11.23
C ILE A 64 8.17 -3.19 -11.85
N VAL A 65 7.31 -2.49 -12.59
CA VAL A 65 6.19 -3.12 -13.33
C VAL A 65 6.68 -4.22 -14.26
N ARG A 66 7.81 -3.98 -14.96
CA ARG A 66 8.42 -4.97 -15.86
C ARG A 66 9.13 -6.07 -15.09
N GLN A 67 9.85 -5.74 -14.03
CA GLN A 67 10.64 -6.66 -13.22
C GLN A 67 9.78 -7.73 -12.53
N TYR A 68 8.62 -7.33 -11.99
CA TYR A 68 7.70 -8.22 -11.31
C TYR A 68 6.47 -8.60 -12.16
N GLU A 69 6.51 -8.31 -13.46
CA GLU A 69 5.46 -8.70 -14.43
C GLU A 69 4.03 -8.30 -14.02
N LEU A 70 3.85 -7.10 -13.46
CA LEU A 70 2.60 -6.67 -12.81
C LEU A 70 1.41 -6.42 -13.77
N GLY A 71 1.65 -6.43 -15.07
CA GLY A 71 0.68 -6.12 -16.13
C GLY A 71 1.20 -5.01 -17.04
N ASN A 72 1.25 -5.27 -18.36
CA ASN A 72 1.76 -4.30 -19.33
C ASN A 72 0.85 -3.08 -19.53
N ASP A 73 -0.44 -3.22 -19.24
CA ASP A 73 -1.42 -2.13 -19.25
C ASP A 73 -1.06 -1.03 -18.24
N LEU A 74 -0.44 -1.40 -17.10
CA LEU A 74 0.02 -0.46 -16.08
C LEU A 74 1.00 0.59 -16.64
N LEU A 75 1.79 0.22 -17.67
CA LEU A 75 2.76 1.12 -18.30
C LEU A 75 2.12 2.32 -19.02
N SER A 76 0.79 2.30 -19.20
CA SER A 76 0.04 3.42 -19.80
C SER A 76 -0.39 4.48 -18.77
N TYR A 77 -0.14 4.26 -17.48
CA TYR A 77 -0.54 5.18 -16.41
C TYR A 77 0.65 5.92 -15.78
N GLY A 78 0.33 7.01 -15.06
CA GLY A 78 1.30 7.82 -14.31
C GLY A 78 1.47 7.37 -12.86
N SER A 79 2.36 8.07 -12.13
CA SER A 79 2.74 7.75 -10.75
C SER A 79 1.56 7.69 -9.79
N GLU A 80 0.55 8.53 -9.99
CA GLU A 80 -0.67 8.55 -9.17
C GLU A 80 -1.43 7.22 -9.17
N ILE A 81 -1.38 6.44 -10.25
CA ILE A 81 -1.97 5.09 -10.29
C ILE A 81 -0.94 4.04 -9.91
N LEU A 82 0.28 4.17 -10.44
CA LEU A 82 1.31 3.13 -10.31
C LEU A 82 1.80 2.91 -8.88
N HIS A 83 1.80 3.93 -8.03
CA HIS A 83 2.35 3.80 -6.69
C HIS A 83 1.65 2.71 -5.85
N GLY A 84 0.36 2.44 -6.06
CA GLY A 84 -0.35 1.35 -5.38
C GLY A 84 0.20 -0.03 -5.79
N PRO A 85 0.06 -0.45 -7.06
CA PRO A 85 0.56 -1.74 -7.54
C PRO A 85 2.07 -1.94 -7.35
N VAL A 86 2.86 -0.90 -7.58
CA VAL A 86 4.33 -0.94 -7.38
C VAL A 86 4.67 -1.11 -5.90
N CYS A 87 3.97 -0.41 -5.00
CA CYS A 87 4.16 -0.57 -3.57
C CYS A 87 3.85 -2.00 -3.12
N ALA A 88 2.71 -2.56 -3.55
CA ALA A 88 2.34 -3.93 -3.20
C ALA A 88 3.41 -4.93 -3.64
N ALA A 89 3.93 -4.80 -4.86
CA ALA A 89 4.99 -5.67 -5.36
C ALA A 89 6.32 -5.54 -4.57
N ILE A 90 6.74 -4.32 -4.23
CA ILE A 90 7.91 -4.11 -3.37
C ILE A 90 7.69 -4.73 -1.98
N MET A 91 6.51 -4.54 -1.39
CA MET A 91 6.19 -5.06 -0.07
C MET A 91 6.22 -6.60 -0.03
N GLU A 92 5.75 -7.23 -1.09
CA GLU A 92 5.80 -8.68 -1.28
C GLU A 92 7.25 -9.16 -1.48
N HIS A 93 7.92 -8.68 -2.52
CA HIS A 93 9.19 -9.25 -2.98
C HIS A 93 10.41 -8.81 -2.16
N GLU A 94 10.43 -7.58 -1.63
CA GLU A 94 11.61 -7.02 -0.94
C GLU A 94 11.44 -7.02 0.58
N TYR A 95 10.21 -6.85 1.08
CA TYR A 95 9.94 -6.78 2.52
C TYR A 95 9.25 -8.04 3.10
N GLY A 96 8.89 -9.00 2.26
CA GLY A 96 8.37 -10.31 2.66
C GLY A 96 7.00 -10.25 3.33
N ILE A 97 6.13 -9.34 2.89
CA ILE A 97 4.71 -9.36 3.28
C ILE A 97 4.00 -10.40 2.41
N ASN A 98 3.39 -11.41 3.03
CA ASN A 98 2.69 -12.48 2.33
C ASN A 98 1.17 -12.47 2.59
N ASP A 99 0.64 -11.50 3.34
CA ASP A 99 -0.81 -11.39 3.58
C ASP A 99 -1.47 -10.76 2.35
N GLU A 100 -2.22 -11.57 1.60
CA GLU A 100 -2.84 -11.16 0.34
C GLU A 100 -3.83 -10.00 0.55
N GLU A 101 -4.58 -9.96 1.64
CA GLU A 101 -5.54 -8.87 1.88
C GLU A 101 -4.82 -7.54 2.12
N VAL A 102 -3.68 -7.55 2.82
CA VAL A 102 -2.82 -6.37 2.99
C VAL A 102 -2.26 -5.91 1.65
N LEU A 103 -1.73 -6.83 0.84
CA LEU A 103 -1.16 -6.50 -0.46
C LEU A 103 -2.23 -5.95 -1.43
N MET A 104 -3.43 -6.54 -1.43
CA MET A 104 -4.55 -6.08 -2.26
C MET A 104 -5.05 -4.70 -1.82
N ALA A 105 -5.15 -4.45 -0.51
CA ALA A 105 -5.50 -3.14 0.03
C ALA A 105 -4.49 -2.07 -0.40
N ILE A 106 -3.18 -2.36 -0.33
CA ILE A 106 -2.15 -1.44 -0.84
C ILE A 106 -2.28 -1.25 -2.36
N LYS A 107 -2.43 -2.35 -3.12
CA LYS A 107 -2.46 -2.34 -4.59
C LYS A 107 -3.60 -1.50 -5.16
N TYR A 108 -4.79 -1.61 -4.56
CA TYR A 108 -6.03 -1.04 -5.10
C TYR A 108 -6.54 0.19 -4.36
N HIS A 109 -5.81 0.74 -3.39
CA HIS A 109 -6.30 1.87 -2.58
C HIS A 109 -6.67 3.13 -3.42
N THR A 110 -6.06 3.32 -4.60
CA THR A 110 -6.34 4.48 -5.45
C THR A 110 -7.55 4.28 -6.37
N THR A 111 -7.69 3.08 -6.93
CA THR A 111 -8.65 2.79 -8.02
C THR A 111 -9.86 2.00 -7.56
N GLY A 112 -9.73 1.26 -6.47
CA GLY A 112 -10.61 0.17 -6.10
C GLY A 112 -10.62 -0.94 -7.16
N ARG A 113 -11.44 -1.96 -6.91
CA ARG A 113 -11.76 -3.00 -7.89
C ARG A 113 -13.14 -3.61 -7.62
N GLN A 114 -13.63 -4.41 -8.56
CA GLN A 114 -14.81 -5.21 -8.29
C GLN A 114 -14.51 -6.22 -7.18
N GLN A 115 -15.50 -6.47 -6.33
CA GLN A 115 -15.44 -7.48 -5.27
C GLN A 115 -14.28 -7.28 -4.28
N MET A 116 -14.00 -6.02 -3.92
CA MET A 116 -13.05 -5.71 -2.84
C MET A 116 -13.38 -6.48 -1.56
N THR A 117 -12.32 -6.98 -0.94
CA THR A 117 -12.32 -7.53 0.42
C THR A 117 -12.72 -6.44 1.43
N LYS A 118 -12.92 -6.84 2.69
CA LYS A 118 -13.21 -5.87 3.75
C LYS A 118 -12.01 -4.95 3.98
N THR A 119 -10.79 -5.50 4.07
CA THR A 119 -9.56 -4.73 4.25
C THR A 119 -9.30 -3.71 3.13
N GLU A 120 -9.66 -4.01 1.88
CA GLU A 120 -9.56 -3.04 0.77
C GLU A 120 -10.53 -1.86 0.88
N LYS A 121 -11.67 -2.04 1.57
CA LYS A 121 -12.71 -1.00 1.73
C LYS A 121 -12.49 -0.12 2.95
N LEU A 122 -11.73 -0.60 3.94
CA LEU A 122 -11.47 0.05 5.22
C LEU A 122 -10.18 0.88 5.14
#